data_AF-A0A7V9V9F0-F1
#
_entry.id   AF-A0A7V9V9F0-F1
#
_cell.length_a   1.000
_cell.length_b   1.000
_cell.length_c   1.000
_cell.angle_alpha   90.00
_cell.angle_beta   90.00
_cell.angle_gamma   90.00
#
_symmetry.space_group_name_H-M   'P 1'
#
loop_
_entity.id
_entity.type
_entity.pdbx_description
1 polymer ?
#
loop_
_entity_poly.entity_id
_entity_poly.type
_entity_poly.pdbx_seq_one_letter_code
_entity_poly.pdbx_strand_id
1 'polypeptide(L)'
;MRHALRLIGAGLLSGVIAGAIAGGVGSRLAMFVIRLMNSSFNGQITHPNAEVGVITLDGTMALVVEGMFTGVLGGLLYLMVRRWVPGRGATKGLAFGFILLVLAGGAQMTGNYEYVRYVQPAVSVTLFAVLFPLYGLIVSPLTEWLGAGTTSPPPNRLVRRAGYVVLGALMVQGLGQDLGVLQEFHIIG
;
A
#
# COMPACT_ATOMS: atom_id res chain seq x y z
N MET A 1 -21.22 18.82 11.74
CA MET A 1 -21.37 17.36 11.52
C MET A 1 -21.31 16.94 10.05
N ARG A 2 -22.09 17.55 9.14
CA ARG A 2 -22.13 17.18 7.69
C ARG A 2 -20.76 17.17 6.98
N HIS A 3 -19.88 18.12 7.30
CA HIS A 3 -18.52 18.17 6.73
C HIS A 3 -17.61 17.03 7.19
N ALA A 4 -17.67 16.66 8.47
CA ALA A 4 -16.85 15.57 9.02
C ALA A 4 -17.30 14.22 8.44
N LEU A 5 -18.61 14.00 8.34
CA LEU A 5 -19.17 12.78 7.74
C LEU A 5 -18.77 12.63 6.27
N ARG A 6 -18.81 13.73 5.50
CA ARG A 6 -18.38 13.74 4.10
C ARG A 6 -16.89 13.46 3.95
N LEU A 7 -16.06 14.00 4.85
CA LEU A 7 -14.62 13.73 4.86
C LEU A 7 -14.32 12.27 5.14
N ILE A 8 -14.89 11.72 6.21
CA ILE A 8 -14.70 10.32 6.59
C ILE A 8 -15.21 9.41 5.48
N GLY A 9 -16.40 9.68 4.94
CA GLY A 9 -16.97 8.94 3.81
C GLY A 9 -16.08 8.99 2.57
N ALA A 10 -15.48 10.14 2.26
CA ALA A 10 -14.56 10.27 1.14
C ALA A 10 -13.30 9.42 1.32
N GLY A 11 -12.71 9.37 2.52
CA GLY A 11 -11.52 8.53 2.79
C GLY A 11 -11.83 7.04 2.87
N LEU A 12 -13.00 6.66 3.40
CA LEU A 12 -13.46 5.28 3.41
C LEU A 12 -13.66 4.78 1.99
N LEU A 13 -14.45 5.50 1.18
CA LEU A 13 -14.78 5.09 -0.17
C LEU A 13 -13.55 5.11 -1.09
N SER A 14 -12.69 6.12 -0.96
CA SER A 14 -11.44 6.15 -1.72
C SER A 14 -10.50 5.01 -1.32
N GLY A 15 -10.43 4.68 -0.02
CA GLY A 15 -9.65 3.58 0.51
C GLY A 15 -10.15 2.23 0.01
N VAL A 16 -11.46 1.98 0.03
CA VAL A 16 -12.08 0.76 -0.53
C VAL A 16 -11.72 0.61 -2.01
N ILE A 17 -11.90 1.65 -2.81
CA ILE A 17 -11.63 1.60 -4.26
C ILE A 17 -10.14 1.41 -4.53
N ALA A 18 -9.27 2.20 -3.88
CA ALA A 18 -7.83 2.09 -4.05
C ALA A 18 -7.30 0.74 -3.58
N GLY A 19 -7.84 0.19 -2.49
CA GLY A 19 -7.47 -1.11 -1.95
C GLY A 19 -7.93 -2.28 -2.81
N ALA A 20 -9.16 -2.22 -3.33
CA ALA A 20 -9.66 -3.20 -4.30
C ALA A 20 -8.80 -3.26 -5.56
N ILE A 21 -8.38 -2.09 -6.07
CA ILE A 21 -7.56 -1.98 -7.28
C ILE A 21 -6.11 -2.39 -7.01
N ALA A 22 -5.44 -1.73 -6.08
CA ALA A 22 -4.01 -1.96 -5.83
C ALA A 22 -3.76 -3.28 -5.09
N GLY A 23 -4.47 -3.52 -3.99
CA GLY A 23 -4.33 -4.71 -3.15
C GLY A 23 -5.01 -5.95 -3.73
N GLY A 24 -6.16 -5.82 -4.37
CA GLY A 24 -6.87 -6.94 -4.98
C GLY A 24 -6.38 -7.26 -6.40
N VAL A 25 -6.80 -6.45 -7.37
CA VAL A 25 -6.50 -6.67 -8.80
C VAL A 25 -4.99 -6.56 -9.08
N GLY A 26 -4.30 -5.59 -8.47
CA GLY A 26 -2.87 -5.37 -8.64
C GLY A 26 -2.04 -6.54 -8.15
N SER A 27 -2.34 -7.10 -6.98
CA SER A 27 -1.69 -8.32 -6.49
C SER A 27 -1.92 -9.50 -7.41
N ARG A 28 -3.13 -9.63 -7.99
CA ARG A 28 -3.43 -10.70 -8.95
C ARG A 28 -2.62 -10.57 -10.24
N LEU A 29 -2.47 -9.35 -10.74
CA LEU A 29 -1.61 -9.05 -11.89
C LEU A 29 -0.13 -9.33 -11.57
N ALA A 30 0.36 -8.96 -10.37
CA ALA A 30 1.71 -9.27 -9.94
C ALA A 30 1.98 -10.78 -9.93
N MET A 31 1.06 -11.57 -9.36
CA MET A 31 1.13 -13.04 -9.37
C MET A 31 1.10 -13.62 -10.80
N PHE A 32 0.32 -13.02 -11.71
CA PHE A 32 0.28 -13.43 -13.11
C PHE A 32 1.60 -13.13 -13.85
N VAL A 33 2.21 -11.97 -13.62
CA VAL A 33 3.52 -11.63 -14.19
C VAL A 33 4.59 -12.59 -13.67
N ILE A 34 4.57 -12.90 -12.38
CA ILE A 34 5.46 -13.90 -11.77
C ILE A 34 5.34 -15.25 -12.47
N ARG A 35 4.11 -15.71 -12.77
CA ARG A 35 3.87 -16.94 -13.55
C ARG A 35 4.51 -16.89 -14.93
N LEU A 36 4.39 -15.78 -15.65
CA LEU A 36 4.97 -15.65 -17.00
C LEU A 36 6.50 -15.72 -16.96
N MET A 37 7.11 -15.27 -15.86
CA MET A 37 8.56 -15.26 -15.70
C MET A 37 9.14 -16.59 -15.22
N ASN A 38 8.37 -17.41 -14.49
CA ASN A 38 8.82 -18.70 -13.99
C ASN A 38 7.69 -19.74 -13.92
N SER A 39 7.68 -20.67 -14.87
CA SER A 39 6.64 -21.71 -14.99
C SER A 39 6.74 -22.82 -13.93
N SER A 40 7.83 -22.88 -13.15
CA SER A 40 8.10 -23.95 -12.18
C SER A 40 7.30 -23.86 -10.88
N PHE A 41 6.58 -22.75 -10.64
CA PHE A 41 5.86 -22.49 -9.38
C PHE A 41 4.33 -22.38 -9.54
N ASN A 42 3.78 -22.88 -10.66
CA ASN A 42 2.34 -22.98 -10.86
C ASN A 42 1.71 -23.89 -9.78
N GLY A 43 0.66 -23.41 -9.12
CA GLY A 43 -0.19 -24.22 -8.24
C GLY A 43 0.04 -24.09 -6.74
N GLN A 44 0.89 -23.15 -6.31
CA GLN A 44 1.14 -22.89 -4.88
C GLN A 44 0.01 -22.00 -4.31
N ILE A 45 -0.53 -22.36 -3.16
CA ILE A 45 -1.60 -21.60 -2.50
C ILE A 45 -0.97 -20.47 -1.68
N THR A 46 -1.51 -19.26 -1.81
CA THR A 46 -1.11 -18.10 -0.98
C THR A 46 -1.98 -17.93 0.26
N HIS A 47 -1.54 -17.11 1.23
CA HIS A 47 -2.24 -16.82 2.50
C HIS A 47 -3.73 -16.48 2.36
N PRO A 48 -4.19 -15.80 1.29
CA PRO A 48 -5.62 -15.61 1.02
C PRO A 48 -6.30 -16.77 0.28
N ASN A 49 -5.77 -18.00 0.35
CA ASN A 49 -6.19 -19.15 -0.45
C ASN A 49 -6.17 -18.90 -1.98
N ALA A 50 -5.36 -17.94 -2.44
CA ALA A 50 -5.23 -17.65 -3.85
C ALA A 50 -4.09 -18.45 -4.46
N GLU A 51 -4.38 -19.30 -5.43
CA GLU A 51 -3.37 -20.09 -6.11
C GLU A 51 -2.52 -19.21 -7.04
N VAL A 52 -1.20 -19.25 -6.89
CA VAL A 52 -0.24 -18.55 -7.73
C VAL A 52 -0.35 -19.12 -9.15
N GLY A 53 -0.72 -18.26 -10.08
CA GLY A 53 -0.79 -18.59 -11.50
C GLY A 53 -2.14 -19.11 -12.00
N VAL A 54 -3.11 -19.41 -11.13
CA VAL A 54 -4.47 -19.81 -11.53
C VAL A 54 -5.45 -18.73 -11.11
N ILE A 55 -6.11 -18.08 -12.08
CA ILE A 55 -7.16 -17.09 -11.82
C ILE A 55 -8.45 -17.85 -11.45
N THR A 56 -8.60 -18.18 -10.17
CA THR A 56 -9.88 -18.59 -9.59
C THR A 56 -10.70 -17.37 -9.23
N LEU A 57 -12.02 -17.44 -9.45
CA LEU A 57 -12.95 -16.38 -9.07
C LEU A 57 -12.92 -16.16 -7.54
N ASP A 58 -12.91 -17.27 -6.78
CA ASP A 58 -12.95 -17.26 -5.32
C ASP A 58 -11.69 -16.63 -4.70
N GLY A 59 -10.49 -17.03 -5.14
CA GLY A 59 -9.23 -16.44 -4.69
C GLY A 59 -9.07 -14.98 -5.10
N THR A 60 -9.66 -14.56 -6.23
CA THR A 60 -9.65 -13.15 -6.65
C THR A 60 -10.61 -12.32 -5.79
N MET A 61 -11.78 -12.86 -5.46
CA MET A 61 -12.72 -12.18 -4.55
C MET A 61 -12.14 -12.05 -3.14
N ALA A 62 -11.47 -13.07 -2.62
CA ALA A 62 -10.78 -13.00 -1.34
C ALA A 62 -9.74 -11.86 -1.30
N LEU A 63 -8.88 -11.78 -2.32
CA LEU A 63 -7.89 -10.71 -2.46
C LEU A 63 -8.53 -9.32 -2.58
N VAL A 64 -9.62 -9.19 -3.33
CA VAL A 64 -10.33 -7.92 -3.47
C VAL A 64 -10.93 -7.48 -2.14
N VAL A 65 -11.56 -8.39 -1.40
CA VAL A 65 -12.15 -8.11 -0.09
C VAL A 65 -11.07 -7.73 0.93
N GLU A 66 -9.98 -8.48 1.00
CA GLU A 66 -8.83 -8.16 1.86
C GLU A 66 -8.21 -6.81 1.49
N GLY A 67 -8.03 -6.55 0.20
CA GLY A 67 -7.57 -5.27 -0.33
C GLY A 67 -8.50 -4.12 0.06
N MET A 68 -9.82 -4.32 0.05
CA MET A 68 -10.78 -3.31 0.51
C MET A 68 -10.64 -3.02 2.00
N PHE A 69 -10.51 -4.05 2.86
CA PHE A 69 -10.36 -3.86 4.31
C PHE A 69 -9.06 -3.11 4.66
N THR A 70 -7.94 -3.54 4.08
CA THR A 70 -6.65 -2.87 4.27
C THR A 70 -6.64 -1.47 3.65
N GLY A 71 -7.29 -1.30 2.50
CA GLY A 71 -7.49 -0.01 1.84
C GLY A 71 -8.30 0.98 2.67
N VAL A 72 -9.32 0.54 3.40
CA VAL A 72 -10.06 1.40 4.33
C VAL A 72 -9.12 2.03 5.36
N LEU A 73 -8.24 1.23 5.97
CA LEU A 73 -7.27 1.73 6.93
C LEU A 73 -6.29 2.72 6.29
N GLY A 74 -5.81 2.40 5.08
CA GLY A 74 -4.93 3.29 4.32
C GLY A 74 -5.60 4.62 3.93
N GLY A 75 -6.88 4.61 3.58
CA GLY A 75 -7.66 5.79 3.19
C GLY A 75 -7.94 6.72 4.36
N LEU A 76 -8.26 6.15 5.52
CA LEU A 76 -8.37 6.90 6.78
C LEU A 76 -7.02 7.49 7.19
N LEU A 77 -5.94 6.70 7.10
CA LEU A 77 -4.59 7.17 7.39
C LEU A 77 -4.22 8.33 6.47
N TYR A 78 -4.50 8.22 5.16
CA TYR A 78 -4.31 9.33 4.21
C TYR A 78 -5.02 10.60 4.68
N LEU A 79 -6.30 10.53 5.07
CA LEU A 79 -7.03 11.69 5.59
C LEU A 79 -6.37 12.35 6.81
N MET A 80 -5.77 11.54 7.69
CA MET A 80 -5.07 12.04 8.87
C MET A 80 -3.77 12.74 8.46
N VAL A 81 -2.97 12.12 7.59
CA VAL A 81 -1.62 12.60 7.27
C VAL A 81 -1.57 13.59 6.11
N ARG A 82 -2.61 13.70 5.27
CA ARG A 82 -2.64 14.51 4.02
C ARG A 82 -2.26 15.98 4.19
N ARG A 83 -2.36 16.55 5.38
CA ARG A 83 -1.96 17.94 5.65
C ARG A 83 -0.45 18.14 5.79
N TRP A 84 0.29 17.05 6.01
CA TRP A 84 1.75 17.06 6.13
C TRP A 84 2.45 16.38 4.96
N VAL A 85 1.74 15.62 4.13
CA VAL A 85 2.32 15.04 2.91
C VAL A 85 2.62 16.15 1.89
N PRO A 86 3.86 16.26 1.39
CA PRO A 86 4.23 17.26 0.38
C PRO A 86 3.61 16.94 -0.99
N GLY A 87 3.38 17.98 -1.80
CA GLY A 87 2.88 17.86 -3.18
C GLY A 87 1.41 18.26 -3.37
N ARG A 88 0.91 18.05 -4.59
CA ARG A 88 -0.47 18.36 -5.01
C ARG A 88 -1.05 17.23 -5.87
N GLY A 89 -2.33 16.89 -5.65
CA GLY A 89 -3.04 15.88 -6.44
C GLY A 89 -2.34 14.51 -6.48
N ALA A 90 -1.95 14.07 -7.67
CA ALA A 90 -1.28 12.79 -7.91
C ALA A 90 0.12 12.70 -7.27
N THR A 91 0.92 13.78 -7.28
CA THR A 91 2.28 13.78 -6.69
C THR A 91 2.25 13.58 -5.17
N LYS A 92 1.23 14.14 -4.52
CA LYS A 92 0.96 13.93 -3.10
C LYS A 92 0.56 12.48 -2.81
N GLY A 93 -0.22 11.89 -3.72
CA GLY A 93 -0.58 10.48 -3.68
C GLY A 93 0.63 9.57 -3.78
N LEU A 94 1.52 9.82 -4.76
CA LEU A 94 2.77 9.09 -4.90
C LEU A 94 3.64 9.22 -3.66
N ALA A 95 3.83 10.44 -3.15
CA ALA A 95 4.58 10.66 -1.91
C ALA A 95 4.02 9.81 -0.78
N PHE A 96 2.70 9.87 -0.54
CA PHE A 96 2.01 9.05 0.47
C PHE A 96 2.20 7.55 0.24
N GLY A 97 2.10 7.07 -0.99
CA GLY A 97 2.33 5.67 -1.34
C GLY A 97 3.75 5.21 -1.04
N PHE A 98 4.75 6.06 -1.28
CA PHE A 98 6.14 5.80 -0.85
C PHE A 98 6.29 5.80 0.68
N ILE A 99 5.61 6.70 1.40
CA ILE A 99 5.59 6.65 2.87
C ILE A 99 5.04 5.30 3.33
N LEU A 100 3.89 4.89 2.78
CA LEU A 100 3.28 3.61 3.10
C LEU A 100 4.21 2.43 2.78
N LEU A 101 4.90 2.47 1.65
CA LEU A 101 5.88 1.45 1.29
C LEU A 101 6.97 1.31 2.35
N VAL A 102 7.54 2.42 2.81
CA VAL A 102 8.59 2.39 3.83
C VAL A 102 8.05 1.95 5.20
N LEU A 103 6.80 2.29 5.53
CA LEU A 103 6.23 1.97 6.85
C LEU A 103 5.68 0.55 6.96
N ALA A 104 5.11 0.03 5.87
CA ALA A 104 4.37 -1.22 5.87
C ALA A 104 4.96 -2.25 4.90
N GLY A 105 5.83 -1.86 3.98
CA GLY A 105 6.45 -2.75 3.00
C GLY A 105 7.22 -3.87 3.68
N GLY A 106 8.18 -3.54 4.53
CA GLY A 106 8.97 -4.52 5.29
C GLY A 106 8.10 -5.46 6.10
N ALA A 107 7.23 -4.93 6.96
CA ALA A 107 6.34 -5.74 7.79
C ALA A 107 5.49 -6.72 6.98
N GLN A 108 4.98 -6.28 5.82
CA GLN A 108 4.16 -7.13 4.96
C GLN A 108 4.97 -8.16 4.16
N MET A 109 6.24 -7.85 3.87
CA MET A 109 7.17 -8.75 3.19
C MET A 109 7.76 -9.81 4.13
N THR A 110 8.00 -9.49 5.42
CA THR A 110 8.50 -10.46 6.41
C THR A 110 7.38 -11.34 6.98
N GLY A 111 6.18 -10.79 7.18
CA GLY A 111 5.06 -11.49 7.81
C GLY A 111 4.39 -12.56 6.94
N ASN A 112 4.52 -12.46 5.61
CA ASN A 112 3.90 -13.39 4.67
C ASN A 112 4.96 -14.32 4.07
N TYR A 113 5.01 -15.55 4.59
CA TYR A 113 5.94 -16.66 4.32
C TYR A 113 6.11 -17.09 2.83
N GLU A 114 5.49 -16.38 1.89
CA GLU A 114 5.32 -16.81 0.49
C GLU A 114 6.15 -16.01 -0.51
N TYR A 115 6.67 -14.84 -0.12
CA TYR A 115 7.53 -14.01 -0.97
C TYR A 115 8.93 -14.61 -1.18
N VAL A 116 9.42 -15.38 -0.21
CA VAL A 116 10.78 -15.95 -0.19
C VAL A 116 10.89 -17.22 -1.05
N ARG A 117 9.78 -17.93 -1.28
CA ARG A 117 9.80 -19.30 -1.81
C ARG A 117 9.59 -19.41 -3.33
N TYR A 118 8.95 -18.44 -3.97
CA TYR A 118 8.36 -18.66 -5.30
C TYR A 118 9.08 -18.03 -6.50
N VAL A 119 9.99 -17.05 -6.36
CA VAL A 119 10.85 -16.47 -7.44
C VAL A 119 12.07 -15.76 -6.82
N GLN A 120 13.11 -15.45 -7.61
CA GLN A 120 14.18 -14.50 -7.25
C GLN A 120 13.61 -13.32 -6.43
N PRO A 121 13.95 -13.21 -5.13
CA PRO A 121 13.26 -12.32 -4.19
C PRO A 121 13.09 -10.88 -4.68
N ALA A 122 14.08 -10.38 -5.42
CA ALA A 122 14.08 -9.04 -5.98
C ALA A 122 12.88 -8.72 -6.89
N VAL A 123 12.43 -9.65 -7.74
CA VAL A 123 11.36 -9.39 -8.72
C VAL A 123 10.01 -9.30 -8.03
N SER A 124 9.71 -10.28 -7.18
CA SER A 124 8.47 -10.32 -6.40
C SER A 124 8.36 -9.11 -5.48
N VAL A 125 9.43 -8.81 -4.72
CA VAL A 125 9.49 -7.62 -3.85
C VAL A 125 9.21 -6.36 -4.66
N THR A 126 9.79 -6.21 -5.85
CA THR A 126 9.57 -5.03 -6.70
C THR A 126 8.12 -4.93 -7.18
N LEU A 127 7.53 -6.01 -7.69
CA LEU A 127 6.15 -6.00 -8.20
C LEU A 127 5.14 -5.63 -7.11
N PHE A 128 5.29 -6.18 -5.91
CA PHE A 128 4.41 -5.86 -4.79
C PHE A 128 4.73 -4.50 -4.17
N ALA A 129 5.99 -4.05 -4.16
CA ALA A 129 6.36 -2.71 -3.72
C ALA A 129 5.68 -1.61 -4.56
N VAL A 130 5.54 -1.82 -5.87
CA VAL A 130 4.87 -0.87 -6.79
C VAL A 130 3.38 -0.68 -6.44
N LEU A 131 2.74 -1.64 -5.79
CA LEU A 131 1.32 -1.53 -5.40
C LEU A 131 1.10 -0.42 -4.36
N PHE A 132 2.09 -0.08 -3.53
CA PHE A 132 1.98 0.98 -2.53
C PHE A 132 1.95 2.39 -3.15
N PRO A 133 2.88 2.77 -4.05
CA PRO A 133 2.75 3.97 -4.87
C PRO A 133 1.46 4.01 -5.69
N LEU A 134 1.04 2.87 -6.27
CA LEU A 134 -0.21 2.78 -7.03
C LEU A 134 -1.44 3.08 -6.14
N TYR A 135 -1.49 2.50 -4.94
CA TYR A 135 -2.51 2.80 -3.95
C TYR A 135 -2.56 4.30 -3.63
N GLY A 136 -1.40 4.89 -3.35
CA GLY A 136 -1.26 6.33 -3.10
C GLY A 136 -1.76 7.20 -4.27
N LEU A 137 -1.40 6.82 -5.49
CA LEU A 137 -1.78 7.49 -6.73
C LEU A 137 -3.30 7.50 -6.94
N ILE A 138 -4.00 6.44 -6.53
CA ILE A 138 -5.47 6.33 -6.65
C ILE A 138 -6.16 7.05 -5.49
N VAL A 139 -5.74 6.77 -4.24
CA VAL A 139 -6.46 7.24 -3.05
C VAL A 139 -6.46 8.76 -2.93
N SER A 140 -5.35 9.43 -3.29
CA SER A 140 -5.22 10.88 -3.15
C SER A 140 -6.21 11.68 -4.01
N PRO A 141 -6.18 11.58 -5.35
CA PRO A 141 -7.11 12.32 -6.20
C PRO A 141 -8.56 11.91 -5.95
N LEU A 142 -8.82 10.62 -5.67
CA LEU A 142 -10.17 10.13 -5.43
C LEU A 142 -10.76 10.70 -4.12
N THR A 143 -9.96 10.78 -3.06
CA THR A 143 -10.37 11.42 -1.80
C THR A 143 -10.68 12.91 -2.01
N GLU A 144 -9.82 13.62 -2.75
CA GLU A 144 -10.02 15.04 -3.05
C GLU A 144 -11.29 15.26 -3.89
N TRP A 145 -11.51 14.42 -4.90
CA TRP A 145 -12.68 14.42 -5.79
C TRP A 145 -14.00 14.12 -5.06
N LEU A 146 -14.02 13.14 -4.14
CA LEU A 146 -15.19 12.77 -3.34
C LEU A 146 -15.62 13.86 -2.33
N GLY A 147 -14.94 15.00 -2.31
CA GLY A 147 -15.36 16.19 -1.57
C GLY A 147 -14.56 16.45 -0.31
N ALA A 148 -13.37 15.83 -0.18
CA ALA A 148 -12.47 16.15 0.90
C ALA A 148 -11.67 17.45 0.66
N GLY A 149 -11.66 17.93 -0.59
CA GLY A 149 -10.99 19.16 -1.01
C GLY A 149 -9.47 19.12 -0.88
N THR A 150 -8.81 20.15 -1.43
CA THR A 150 -7.37 20.34 -1.25
C THR A 150 -7.11 20.85 0.17
N THR A 151 -6.10 20.28 0.83
CA THR A 151 -5.73 20.69 2.19
C THR A 151 -4.52 21.61 2.17
N SER A 152 -4.64 22.76 2.82
CA SER A 152 -3.50 23.61 3.17
C SER A 152 -2.74 23.02 4.37
N PRO A 153 -1.42 23.25 4.47
CA PRO A 153 -0.65 22.89 5.66
C PRO A 153 -1.23 23.52 6.94
N PRO A 154 -1.05 22.92 8.12
CA PRO A 154 -1.54 23.49 9.36
C PRO A 154 -0.96 24.91 9.58
N PRO A 155 -1.78 25.89 10.01
CA PRO A 155 -1.34 27.27 10.18
C PRO A 155 -0.31 27.40 11.32
N ASN A 156 -0.43 26.55 12.34
CA ASN A 156 0.51 26.54 13.47
C ASN A 156 1.84 25.86 13.07
N ARG A 157 2.93 26.63 13.11
CA ARG A 157 4.29 26.18 12.78
C ARG A 157 4.76 25.02 13.66
N LEU A 158 4.36 24.96 14.93
CA LEU A 158 4.72 23.87 15.85
C LEU A 158 4.05 22.56 15.43
N VAL A 159 2.73 22.58 15.15
CA VAL A 159 1.98 21.40 14.68
C VAL A 159 2.51 20.90 13.33
N ARG A 160 2.93 21.82 12.47
CA ARG A 160 3.55 21.48 11.19
C ARG A 160 4.90 20.79 11.39
N ARG A 161 5.80 21.37 12.20
CA ARG A 161 7.11 20.77 12.52
C ARG A 161 6.97 19.43 13.23
N ALA A 162 6.10 19.34 14.23
CA ALA A 162 5.82 18.10 14.94
C ALA A 162 5.35 17.00 13.97
N GLY A 163 4.44 17.32 13.05
CA GLY A 163 4.01 16.35 12.04
C GLY A 163 5.13 15.87 11.12
N TYR A 164 6.03 16.77 10.69
CA TYR A 164 7.21 16.36 9.91
C TYR A 164 8.19 15.52 10.72
N VAL A 165 8.41 15.86 12.00
CA VAL A 165 9.29 15.07 12.89
C VAL A 165 8.71 13.69 13.11
N VAL A 166 7.40 13.57 13.37
CA VAL A 166 6.73 12.28 13.55
C VAL A 166 6.78 11.46 12.26
N LEU A 167 6.46 12.05 11.11
CA LEU A 167 6.57 11.35 9.82
C LEU A 167 8.00 10.92 9.52
N GLY A 168 8.99 11.77 9.79
CA GLY A 168 10.40 11.45 9.61
C GLY A 168 10.86 10.33 10.54
N ALA A 169 10.45 10.35 11.81
CA ALA A 169 10.76 9.31 12.78
C ALA A 169 10.13 7.96 12.37
N LEU A 170 8.87 7.96 11.93
CA LEU A 170 8.21 6.77 11.42
C LEU A 170 8.93 6.23 10.17
N MET A 171 9.32 7.09 9.23
CA MET A 171 10.09 6.67 8.05
C MET A 171 11.42 6.04 8.42
N VAL A 172 12.16 6.63 9.37
CA VAL A 172 13.44 6.06 9.84
C VAL A 172 13.21 4.69 10.47
N GLN A 173 12.13 4.53 11.25
CA GLN A 173 11.76 3.24 11.84
C GLN A 173 11.43 2.20 10.77
N GLY A 174 10.57 2.54 9.80
CA GLY A 174 10.17 1.66 8.72
C GLY A 174 11.35 1.25 7.84
N LEU A 175 12.21 2.20 7.49
CA LEU A 175 13.42 1.93 6.70
C LEU A 175 14.41 1.03 7.47
N GLY A 176 14.47 1.14 8.79
CA GLY A 176 15.21 0.20 9.63
C GLY A 176 14.66 -1.23 9.57
N GLN A 177 13.33 -1.39 9.50
CA GLN A 177 12.69 -2.69 9.30
C GLN A 177 12.99 -3.25 7.91
N ASP A 178 12.84 -2.43 6.86
CA ASP A 178 13.12 -2.82 5.47
C ASP A 178 14.58 -3.27 5.29
N LEU A 179 15.54 -2.55 5.89
CA LEU A 179 16.96 -2.90 5.82
C LEU A 179 17.28 -4.20 6.56
N GLY A 180 16.65 -4.45 7.72
CA GLY A 180 16.81 -5.72 8.44
C GLY A 180 16.33 -6.91 7.60
N VAL A 181 15.24 -6.72 6.87
CA VAL A 181 14.68 -7.72 5.95
C VAL A 181 15.63 -7.99 4.78
N LEU A 182 16.19 -6.96 4.16
CA LEU A 182 17.15 -7.12 3.06
C LEU A 182 18.44 -7.85 3.49
N GLN A 183 18.86 -7.71 4.75
CA GLN A 183 19.99 -8.45 5.30
C GLN A 183 19.68 -9.93 5.48
N GLU A 184 18.48 -10.29 5.96
CA GLU A 184 18.05 -11.70 6.01
C GLU A 184 18.04 -12.35 4.62
N PHE A 185 17.55 -11.64 3.61
CA PHE A 185 17.54 -12.12 2.23
C PHE A 185 18.95 -12.35 1.65
N HIS A 186 19.95 -11.58 2.05
CA HIS A 186 21.34 -11.75 1.59
C HIS A 186 22.08 -12.91 2.28
N ILE A 187 21.62 -13.33 3.47
CA ILE A 187 22.23 -14.44 4.23
C ILE A 187 21.68 -15.81 3.78
N ILE A 188 20.48 -15.85 3.19
CA ILE A 188 19.80 -17.10 2.80
C ILE A 188 19.95 -17.40 1.28
N GLY A 189 20.55 -16.48 0.51
CA GLY A 189 20.73 -16.57 -0.95
C GLY A 189 22.02 -17.27 -1.38
#